data_AF-A0A023G9X1-F1
#
_entry.id   AF-A0A023G9X1-F1
#
_cell.length_a   1.000
_cell.length_b   1.000
_cell.length_c   1.000
_cell.angle_alpha   90.00
_cell.angle_beta   90.00
_cell.angle_gamma   90.00
#
_symmetry.space_group_name_H-M   'P 1'
#
loop_
_entity.id
_entity.type
_entity.pdbx_description
1 polymer ?
#
loop_
_entity_poly.entity_id
_entity_poly.type
_entity_poly.pdbx_seq_one_letter_code
_entity_poly.pdbx_strand_id
1 'polypeptide(L)'
;MSVSSTFAAFVVFTLFACATRYYASACYGPAVVGPCKASFTRWYFDATTDKCYTFIYGGCRGSSNNFKTKTECLRACSKSHRPKSVCKKKPDPGPCKASFPAWYFDFEKGYCRRFVYGGCKGNGNRFATCLKCMQACGKPGNQHRCKKYSPKLNLIHNMGNKTALKPFPQE
;
A
#
# COMPACT_ATOMS: atom_id res chain seq x y z
N MET A 1 14.48 -32.13 24.10
CA MET A 1 13.63 -32.40 22.92
C MET A 1 14.04 -31.44 21.80
N SER A 2 14.94 -31.87 20.92
CA SER A 2 15.39 -31.08 19.76
C SER A 2 14.43 -31.39 18.60
N VAL A 3 13.67 -30.39 18.14
CA VAL A 3 12.92 -30.53 16.89
C VAL A 3 13.93 -30.52 15.73
N SER A 4 13.93 -31.60 14.94
CA SER A 4 14.86 -31.75 13.82
C SER A 4 14.70 -30.59 12.81
N SER A 5 15.83 -29.99 12.44
CA SER A 5 15.91 -28.84 11.52
C SER A 5 15.22 -29.11 10.16
N THR A 6 15.13 -30.37 9.73
CA THR A 6 14.43 -30.77 8.51
C THR A 6 12.91 -30.63 8.63
N PHE A 7 12.33 -30.94 9.79
CA PHE A 7 10.88 -30.84 10.03
C PHE A 7 10.40 -29.38 9.96
N ALA A 8 11.19 -28.45 10.49
CA ALA A 8 10.93 -27.02 10.36
C ALA A 8 11.00 -26.54 8.89
N ALA A 9 11.97 -27.03 8.11
CA ALA A 9 12.09 -26.68 6.70
C ALA A 9 10.90 -27.20 5.85
N PHE A 10 10.42 -28.42 6.08
CA PHE A 10 9.23 -28.96 5.39
C PHE A 10 7.94 -28.19 5.73
N VAL A 11 7.75 -27.79 6.98
CA VAL A 11 6.60 -26.98 7.39
C VAL A 11 6.66 -25.58 6.77
N VAL A 12 7.84 -24.95 6.74
CA VAL A 12 8.01 -23.65 6.06
C VAL A 12 7.76 -23.76 4.55
N PHE A 13 8.24 -24.82 3.90
CA PHE A 13 8.06 -25.03 2.46
C PHE A 13 6.60 -25.29 2.08
N THR A 14 5.88 -26.10 2.88
CA THR A 14 4.45 -26.37 2.67
C THR A 14 3.58 -25.13 2.93
N LEU A 15 3.89 -24.32 3.95
CA LEU A 15 3.21 -23.05 4.21
C LEU A 15 3.45 -22.03 3.08
N PHE A 16 4.68 -21.96 2.54
CA PHE A 16 5.00 -21.07 1.43
C PHE A 16 4.29 -21.50 0.13
N ALA A 17 4.24 -22.81 -0.15
CA ALA A 17 3.49 -23.38 -1.28
C ALA A 17 1.97 -23.15 -1.14
N CYS A 18 1.42 -23.27 0.07
CA CYS A 18 0.01 -23.00 0.34
C CYS A 18 -0.32 -21.51 0.15
N ALA A 19 0.50 -20.61 0.70
CA ALA A 19 0.32 -19.16 0.57
C ALA A 19 0.40 -18.70 -0.90
N THR A 20 1.31 -19.27 -1.70
CA THR A 20 1.43 -18.97 -3.12
C THR A 20 0.26 -19.51 -3.94
N ARG A 21 -0.21 -20.73 -3.66
CA ARG A 21 -1.41 -21.31 -4.30
C ARG A 21 -2.69 -20.54 -3.97
N TYR A 22 -2.86 -20.14 -2.72
CA TYR A 22 -4.00 -19.32 -2.29
C TYR A 22 -3.97 -17.93 -2.94
N TYR A 23 -2.80 -17.29 -3.02
CA TYR A 23 -2.68 -16.00 -3.73
C TYR A 23 -3.04 -16.14 -5.21
N ALA A 24 -2.60 -17.23 -5.86
CA ALA A 24 -2.95 -17.53 -7.24
C ALA A 24 -4.47 -17.69 -7.43
N SER A 25 -5.14 -18.50 -6.59
CA SER A 25 -6.59 -18.73 -6.71
C SER A 25 -7.43 -17.50 -6.36
N ALA A 26 -7.01 -16.72 -5.36
CA ALA A 26 -7.75 -15.53 -4.93
C ALA A 26 -7.64 -14.36 -5.92
N CYS A 27 -6.54 -14.25 -6.65
CA CYS A 27 -6.27 -13.07 -7.49
C CYS A 27 -6.26 -13.36 -9.00
N TYR A 28 -6.07 -14.61 -9.41
CA TYR A 28 -6.08 -14.98 -10.83
C TYR A 28 -7.17 -16.00 -11.17
N GLY A 29 -7.94 -16.45 -10.17
CA GLY A 29 -9.12 -17.28 -10.40
C GLY A 29 -10.30 -16.50 -10.98
N PRO A 30 -11.28 -17.18 -11.60
CA PRO A 30 -12.48 -16.54 -12.13
C PRO A 30 -13.43 -16.10 -11.01
N ALA A 31 -14.32 -15.15 -11.29
CA ALA A 31 -15.48 -14.88 -10.43
C ALA A 31 -16.55 -15.96 -10.68
N VAL A 32 -16.97 -16.68 -9.63
CA VAL A 32 -17.92 -17.80 -9.77
C VAL A 32 -19.16 -17.55 -8.91
N VAL A 33 -20.32 -17.46 -9.57
CA VAL A 33 -21.63 -17.30 -8.92
C VAL A 33 -21.95 -18.50 -8.04
N GLY A 34 -21.69 -19.71 -8.54
CA GLY A 34 -22.06 -20.96 -7.86
C GLY A 34 -23.55 -21.32 -8.05
N PRO A 35 -23.97 -22.52 -7.62
CA PRO A 35 -25.29 -23.08 -7.92
C PRO A 35 -26.40 -22.63 -6.96
N CYS A 36 -26.04 -22.05 -5.80
CA CYS A 36 -27.02 -21.56 -4.86
C CYS A 36 -27.71 -20.28 -5.38
N LYS A 37 -28.95 -20.02 -4.94
CA LYS A 37 -29.83 -18.97 -5.48
C LYS A 37 -29.89 -17.68 -4.65
N ALA A 38 -29.03 -17.54 -3.64
CA ALA A 38 -28.95 -16.27 -2.91
C ALA A 38 -28.30 -15.19 -3.79
N SER A 39 -28.48 -13.92 -3.44
CA SER A 39 -27.90 -12.80 -4.18
C SER A 39 -27.02 -11.97 -3.26
N PHE A 40 -25.73 -12.29 -3.23
CA PHE A 40 -24.74 -11.53 -2.48
C PHE A 40 -23.85 -10.73 -3.42
N THR A 41 -23.89 -9.40 -3.35
CA THR A 41 -22.90 -8.56 -4.04
C THR A 41 -21.53 -8.79 -3.42
N ARG A 42 -20.60 -9.29 -4.23
CA ARG A 42 -19.21 -9.56 -3.86
C ARG A 42 -18.26 -8.87 -4.81
N TRP A 43 -17.00 -8.77 -4.41
CA TRP A 43 -15.94 -8.18 -5.20
C TRP A 43 -15.03 -9.28 -5.73
N TYR A 44 -14.62 -9.19 -6.99
CA TYR A 44 -13.57 -10.02 -7.57
C TYR A 44 -12.50 -9.11 -8.16
N PHE A 45 -11.26 -9.60 -8.19
CA PHE A 45 -10.12 -8.91 -8.79
C PHE A 45 -9.98 -9.32 -10.25
N ASP A 46 -9.87 -8.33 -11.12
CA ASP A 46 -9.48 -8.50 -12.51
C ASP A 46 -8.00 -8.13 -12.64
N ALA A 47 -7.18 -9.15 -12.89
CA ALA A 47 -5.73 -9.00 -13.01
C ALA A 47 -5.32 -8.23 -14.28
N THR A 48 -6.17 -8.15 -15.30
CA THR A 48 -5.87 -7.43 -16.55
C THR A 48 -5.92 -5.92 -16.35
N THR A 49 -6.84 -5.45 -15.50
CA THR A 49 -7.06 -4.02 -15.24
C THR A 49 -6.48 -3.55 -13.90
N ASP A 50 -5.92 -4.46 -13.08
CA ASP A 50 -5.48 -4.24 -11.69
C ASP A 50 -6.60 -3.64 -10.82
N LYS A 51 -7.86 -4.02 -11.08
CA LYS A 51 -9.04 -3.45 -10.42
C LYS A 51 -9.93 -4.52 -9.81
N CYS A 52 -10.73 -4.09 -8.84
CA CYS A 52 -11.78 -4.92 -8.26
C CYS A 52 -13.14 -4.47 -8.79
N TYR A 53 -13.92 -5.43 -9.27
CA TYR A 53 -15.28 -5.25 -9.78
C TYR A 53 -16.27 -6.05 -8.94
N THR A 54 -17.56 -5.71 -9.05
CA THR A 54 -18.61 -6.45 -8.36
C THR A 54 -19.17 -7.57 -9.22
N PHE A 55 -19.62 -8.64 -8.58
CA PHE A 55 -20.41 -9.71 -9.18
C PHE A 55 -21.42 -10.25 -8.15
N ILE A 56 -22.40 -11.03 -8.61
CA ILE A 56 -23.35 -11.71 -7.72
C ILE A 56 -22.81 -13.09 -7.36
N TYR A 57 -22.70 -13.35 -6.06
CA TYR A 57 -22.39 -14.67 -5.52
C TYR A 57 -23.66 -15.35 -5.01
N GLY A 58 -23.90 -16.56 -5.51
CA GLY A 58 -25.04 -17.42 -5.21
C GLY A 58 -25.11 -17.92 -3.77
N GLY A 59 -24.02 -17.78 -3.00
CA GLY A 59 -23.95 -18.15 -1.59
C GLY A 59 -23.22 -19.47 -1.30
N CYS A 60 -22.95 -20.30 -2.31
CA CYS A 60 -22.18 -21.54 -2.13
C CYS A 60 -21.32 -21.88 -3.35
N ARG A 61 -20.28 -22.71 -3.13
CA ARG A 61 -19.40 -23.28 -4.18
C ARG A 61 -18.87 -22.24 -5.18
N GLY A 62 -18.53 -21.05 -4.68
CA GLY A 62 -17.80 -20.04 -5.46
C GLY A 62 -16.30 -20.34 -5.53
N SER A 63 -15.56 -19.43 -6.15
CA SER A 63 -14.10 -19.44 -6.19
C SER A 63 -13.50 -18.58 -5.06
N SER A 64 -12.17 -18.65 -4.90
CA SER A 64 -11.43 -17.79 -3.95
C SER A 64 -11.36 -16.31 -4.39
N ASN A 65 -11.59 -16.01 -5.66
CA ASN A 65 -11.65 -14.62 -6.16
C ASN A 65 -13.02 -14.00 -5.82
N ASN A 66 -13.29 -13.89 -4.51
CA ASN A 66 -14.58 -13.50 -3.94
C ASN A 66 -14.36 -12.84 -2.58
N PHE A 67 -14.43 -11.51 -2.55
CA PHE A 67 -14.19 -10.68 -1.38
C PHE A 67 -15.46 -9.95 -0.96
N LYS A 68 -15.63 -9.69 0.34
CA LYS A 68 -16.82 -8.99 0.85
C LYS A 68 -16.79 -7.50 0.52
N THR A 69 -15.60 -6.92 0.44
CA THR A 69 -15.42 -5.48 0.19
C THR A 69 -14.38 -5.20 -0.87
N LYS A 70 -14.51 -4.06 -1.55
CA LYS A 70 -13.50 -3.57 -2.50
C LYS A 70 -12.11 -3.47 -1.88
N THR A 71 -12.04 -2.97 -0.64
CA THR A 71 -10.77 -2.79 0.08
C THR A 71 -10.07 -4.11 0.38
N GLU A 72 -10.83 -5.14 0.74
CA GLU A 72 -10.30 -6.49 0.97
C GLU A 72 -9.70 -7.07 -0.32
N CYS A 73 -10.45 -7.00 -1.42
CA CYS A 73 -10.01 -7.42 -2.75
C CYS A 73 -8.71 -6.71 -3.17
N LEU A 74 -8.69 -5.37 -3.08
CA LEU A 74 -7.52 -4.58 -3.49
C LEU A 74 -6.30 -4.89 -2.62
N ARG A 75 -6.48 -5.05 -1.30
CA ARG A 75 -5.37 -5.38 -0.40
C ARG A 75 -4.80 -6.78 -0.67
N ALA A 76 -5.68 -7.74 -0.98
CA ALA A 76 -5.26 -9.10 -1.30
C ALA A 76 -4.47 -9.13 -2.61
N CYS A 77 -4.99 -8.48 -3.66
CA CYS A 77 -4.58 -8.77 -5.03
C CYS A 77 -3.85 -7.62 -5.74
N SER A 78 -4.28 -6.37 -5.56
CA SER A 78 -3.75 -5.25 -6.34
C SER A 78 -2.34 -4.87 -5.89
N LYS A 79 -1.43 -4.80 -6.85
CA LYS A 79 -0.04 -4.37 -6.61
C LYS A 79 0.01 -2.90 -6.18
N SER A 80 -0.86 -2.06 -6.75
CA SER A 80 -0.95 -0.64 -6.42
C SER A 80 -1.48 -0.37 -5.01
N HIS A 81 -2.19 -1.34 -4.41
CA HIS A 81 -2.77 -1.23 -3.07
C HIS A 81 -1.99 -1.98 -1.98
N ARG A 82 -0.91 -2.69 -2.33
CA ARG A 82 0.04 -3.19 -1.33
C ARG A 82 0.81 -2.01 -0.72
N PRO A 83 0.78 -1.83 0.62
CA PRO A 83 1.56 -0.77 1.24
C PRO A 83 3.03 -1.00 0.92
N LYS A 84 3.64 -0.08 0.16
CA LYS A 84 5.07 -0.16 -0.16
C LYS A 84 5.85 -0.27 1.15
N SER A 85 6.82 -1.18 1.21
CA SER A 85 7.65 -1.39 2.41
C SER A 85 8.27 -0.10 2.92
N VAL A 86 8.61 0.80 1.99
CA VAL A 86 9.08 2.16 2.24
C VAL A 86 8.13 2.94 3.16
N CYS A 87 6.82 2.87 2.94
CA CYS A 87 5.82 3.61 3.71
C CYS A 87 5.70 3.12 5.17
N LYS A 88 6.29 1.97 5.52
CA LYS A 88 6.30 1.44 6.89
C LYS A 88 7.57 1.82 7.67
N LYS A 89 8.59 2.38 7.00
CA LYS A 89 9.83 2.79 7.66
C LYS A 89 9.59 4.05 8.49
N LYS A 90 10.28 4.19 9.63
CA LYS A 90 10.32 5.45 10.39
C LYS A 90 11.04 6.54 9.58
N PRO A 91 10.76 7.85 9.80
CA PRO A 91 11.54 8.91 9.18
C PRO A 91 13.00 8.81 9.63
N ASP A 92 13.93 9.08 8.72
CA ASP A 92 15.36 9.00 8.98
C ASP A 92 16.06 10.27 8.49
N PRO A 93 16.47 11.16 9.42
CA PRO A 93 17.20 12.38 9.10
C PRO A 93 18.56 12.14 8.45
N GLY A 94 19.18 10.97 8.65
CA GLY A 94 20.57 10.72 8.28
C GLY A 94 21.57 11.50 9.16
N PRO A 95 22.88 11.33 8.89
CA PRO A 95 23.94 11.87 9.76
C PRO A 95 24.31 13.33 9.45
N CYS A 96 23.96 13.85 8.27
CA CYS A 96 24.23 15.25 7.92
C CYS A 96 23.36 16.22 8.74
N LYS A 97 23.82 17.46 8.90
CA LYS A 97 23.19 18.45 9.81
C LYS A 97 22.51 19.63 9.09
N ALA A 98 22.28 19.53 7.79
CA ALA A 98 21.47 20.52 7.08
C ALA A 98 19.99 20.40 7.47
N SER A 99 19.21 21.45 7.20
CA SER A 99 17.79 21.49 7.58
C SER A 99 16.91 21.52 6.34
N PHE A 100 16.60 20.33 5.80
CA PHE A 100 15.70 20.20 4.67
C PHE A 100 14.31 19.75 5.14
N PRO A 101 13.25 20.57 4.98
CA PRO A 101 11.89 20.12 5.31
C PRO A 101 11.46 19.01 4.35
N ALA A 102 11.00 17.90 4.91
CA ALA A 102 10.55 16.75 4.15
C ALA A 102 9.29 16.12 4.77
N TRP A 103 8.66 15.21 4.04
CA TRP A 103 7.47 14.49 4.44
C TRP A 103 7.73 13.00 4.53
N TYR A 104 7.14 12.32 5.50
CA TYR A 104 7.13 10.86 5.61
C TYR A 104 5.71 10.38 5.87
N PHE A 105 5.40 9.15 5.49
CA PHE A 105 4.13 8.51 5.82
C PHE A 105 4.22 7.93 7.24
N ASP A 106 3.38 8.44 8.13
CA ASP A 106 3.18 7.87 9.46
C ASP A 106 2.16 6.72 9.30
N PHE A 107 2.69 5.49 9.27
CA PHE A 107 1.87 4.29 9.04
C PHE A 107 0.84 4.06 10.16
N GLU A 108 1.21 4.37 11.41
CA GLU A 108 0.33 4.21 12.57
C GLU A 108 -0.86 5.16 12.49
N LYS A 109 -0.61 6.42 12.08
CA LYS A 109 -1.66 7.42 11.96
C LYS A 109 -2.37 7.42 10.60
N GLY A 110 -1.77 6.77 9.60
CA GLY A 110 -2.28 6.67 8.23
C GLY A 110 -2.27 7.99 7.46
N TYR A 111 -1.37 8.93 7.79
CA TYR A 111 -1.18 10.18 7.04
C TYR A 111 0.27 10.63 7.01
N CYS A 112 0.56 11.51 6.05
CA CYS A 112 1.88 12.10 5.91
C CYS A 112 2.12 13.22 6.92
N ARG A 113 3.29 13.18 7.57
CA ARG A 113 3.76 14.17 8.54
C ARG A 113 5.09 14.74 8.10
N ARG A 114 5.44 15.91 8.62
CA ARG A 114 6.72 16.56 8.36
C ARG A 114 7.83 16.02 9.26
N PHE A 115 9.05 16.06 8.75
CA PHE A 115 10.28 15.90 9.52
C PHE A 115 11.40 16.75 8.88
N VAL A 116 12.54 16.85 9.56
CA VAL A 116 13.76 17.50 9.04
C VAL A 116 14.71 16.42 8.55
N TYR A 117 15.12 16.53 7.29
CA TYR A 117 16.15 15.70 6.68
C TYR A 117 17.49 16.41 6.71
N GLY A 118 18.52 15.68 7.15
CA GLY A 118 19.87 16.15 7.36
C GLY A 118 20.66 16.46 6.08
N GLY A 119 20.19 15.99 4.92
CA GLY A 119 20.80 16.26 3.61
C GLY A 119 21.60 15.10 3.01
N CYS A 120 21.83 14.00 3.74
CA CYS A 120 22.48 12.81 3.19
C CYS A 120 21.97 11.53 3.84
N LYS A 121 22.13 10.39 3.14
CA LYS A 121 21.64 9.05 3.55
C LYS A 121 20.14 9.06 3.89
N GLY A 122 19.73 8.35 4.94
CA GLY A 122 18.35 8.18 5.34
C GLY A 122 17.67 7.00 4.61
N ASN A 123 16.34 7.03 4.56
CA ASN A 123 15.56 6.02 3.86
C ASN A 123 14.50 6.61 2.92
N GLY A 124 13.84 5.75 2.15
CA GLY A 124 12.88 6.15 1.11
C GLY A 124 11.55 6.71 1.62
N ASN A 125 11.24 6.67 2.93
CA ASN A 125 10.03 7.29 3.47
C ASN A 125 10.25 8.81 3.61
N ARG A 126 10.61 9.44 2.50
CA ARG A 126 11.00 10.84 2.39
C ARG A 126 10.49 11.40 1.08
N PHE A 127 9.59 12.37 1.16
CA PHE A 127 8.91 12.97 0.03
C PHE A 127 9.01 14.49 0.13
N ALA A 128 9.15 15.15 -1.03
CA ALA A 128 9.27 16.61 -1.09
C ALA A 128 7.98 17.33 -0.64
N THR A 129 6.81 16.73 -0.87
CA THR A 129 5.51 17.33 -0.53
C THR A 129 4.58 16.31 0.12
N CYS A 130 3.64 16.80 0.92
CA CYS A 130 2.59 15.95 1.50
C CYS A 130 1.79 15.23 0.41
N LEU A 131 1.49 15.89 -0.71
CA LEU A 131 0.72 15.30 -1.80
C LEU A 131 1.46 14.10 -2.41
N LYS A 132 2.75 14.24 -2.71
CA LYS A 132 3.58 13.12 -3.21
C LYS A 132 3.63 11.97 -2.21
N CYS A 133 3.75 12.28 -0.92
CA CYS A 133 3.70 11.28 0.14
C CYS A 133 2.33 10.56 0.18
N MET A 134 1.21 11.28 0.15
CA MET A 134 -0.13 10.69 0.18
C MET A 134 -0.47 9.94 -1.10
N GLN A 135 0.06 10.34 -2.26
CA GLN A 135 -0.03 9.58 -3.50
C GLN A 135 0.79 8.28 -3.43
N ALA A 136 1.97 8.33 -2.82
CA ALA A 136 2.85 7.16 -2.73
C ALA A 136 2.42 6.14 -1.67
N CYS A 137 1.86 6.61 -0.55
CA CYS A 137 1.65 5.81 0.65
C CYS A 137 0.23 5.92 1.25
N GLY A 138 -0.52 6.95 0.91
CA GLY A 138 -1.86 7.19 1.43
C GLY A 138 -2.92 6.32 0.75
N LYS A 139 -4.08 6.21 1.40
CA LYS A 139 -5.27 5.61 0.77
C LYS A 139 -5.76 6.53 -0.36
N PRO A 140 -6.27 5.99 -1.48
CA PRO A 140 -6.92 6.80 -2.52
C PRO A 140 -8.00 7.72 -1.92
N GLY A 141 -8.04 8.99 -2.34
CA GLY A 141 -9.00 9.99 -1.85
C GLY A 141 -8.58 10.72 -0.56
N ASN A 142 -7.55 10.25 0.15
CA ASN A 142 -7.11 10.86 1.41
C ASN A 142 -6.13 12.03 1.26
N GLN A 143 -5.91 12.55 0.04
CA GLN A 143 -5.03 13.70 -0.20
C GLN A 143 -5.50 14.95 0.56
N HIS A 144 -6.80 15.07 0.84
CA HIS A 144 -7.38 16.16 1.63
C HIS A 144 -6.76 16.29 3.03
N ARG A 145 -6.21 15.21 3.61
CA ARG A 145 -5.51 15.25 4.91
C ARG A 145 -4.31 16.20 4.88
N CYS A 146 -3.68 16.41 3.73
CA CYS A 146 -2.59 17.38 3.58
C CYS A 146 -3.03 18.80 3.91
N LYS A 147 -4.29 19.19 3.63
CA LYS A 147 -4.79 20.53 3.98
C LYS A 147 -4.89 20.71 5.49
N LYS A 148 -5.34 19.67 6.21
CA LYS A 148 -5.52 19.67 7.68
C LYS A 148 -4.21 19.71 8.47
N TYR A 149 -3.17 19.04 7.97
CA TYR A 149 -1.88 18.91 8.67
C TYR A 149 -0.74 19.74 8.07
N SER A 150 -1.01 20.54 7.03
CA SER A 150 -0.12 21.58 6.50
C SER A 150 -0.55 23.05 6.78
N PRO A 151 -1.43 23.38 7.75
CA PRO A 151 -2.15 24.66 7.68
C PRO A 151 -1.31 25.91 7.98
N LYS A 152 -0.01 25.81 8.30
CA LYS A 152 0.83 26.97 8.65
C LYS A 152 2.29 26.85 8.19
N LEU A 153 2.52 26.72 6.88
CA LEU A 153 3.81 27.11 6.28
C LEU A 153 3.57 27.66 4.88
N ASN A 154 3.55 28.99 4.80
CA ASN A 154 3.50 29.88 3.64
C ASN A 154 3.61 29.20 2.26
N LEU A 155 2.52 29.29 1.49
CA LEU A 155 2.33 29.52 0.05
C LEU A 155 3.38 29.13 -1.03
N ILE A 156 4.53 28.53 -0.75
CA ILE A 156 5.60 28.35 -1.77
C ILE A 156 5.98 26.86 -1.99
N HIS A 157 5.69 25.95 -1.06
CA HIS A 157 6.23 24.58 -1.16
C HIS A 157 5.27 23.41 -0.93
N ASN A 158 3.94 23.59 -0.97
CA ASN A 158 3.04 22.47 -0.65
C ASN A 158 1.79 22.28 -1.53
N MET A 159 1.62 23.08 -2.58
CA MET A 159 0.67 22.78 -3.66
C MET A 159 1.42 23.04 -4.95
N GLY A 160 1.44 22.08 -5.86
CA GLY A 160 2.33 22.13 -7.03
C GLY A 160 2.14 23.38 -7.89
N ASN A 161 2.94 24.42 -7.65
CA ASN A 161 3.17 25.46 -8.62
C ASN A 161 4.40 25.08 -9.44
N LYS A 162 4.29 25.16 -10.77
CA LYS A 162 5.28 24.68 -11.75
C LYS A 162 6.55 25.54 -11.82
N THR A 163 6.82 26.39 -10.83
CA THR A 163 7.97 27.29 -10.86
C THR A 163 8.89 27.04 -9.66
N ALA A 164 10.08 26.54 -10.00
CA ALA A 164 11.32 26.58 -9.22
C ALA A 164 11.32 25.85 -7.86
N LEU A 165 11.26 24.52 -7.90
CA LEU A 165 12.22 23.75 -7.11
C LEU A 165 13.36 23.41 -8.05
N LYS A 166 14.57 23.92 -7.78
CA LYS A 166 15.77 23.38 -8.42
C LYS A 166 15.70 21.85 -8.29
N PRO A 167 15.88 21.09 -9.38
CA PRO A 167 15.84 19.64 -9.30
C PRO A 167 16.80 19.17 -8.20
N PHE A 168 16.33 18.27 -7.34
CA PHE A 168 17.24 17.53 -6.49
C PHE A 168 18.26 16.83 -7.41
N PRO A 169 19.56 16.90 -7.13
CA PRO A 169 20.54 16.09 -7.83
C PRO A 169 20.10 14.63 -7.72
N GLN A 170 19.88 14.01 -8.87
CA GLN A 170 19.75 12.57 -8.96
C GLN A 170 21.18 12.05 -9.08
N GLU A 171 21.66 11.37 -8.04
CA GLU A 171 22.74 10.40 -8.18
C GLU A 171 22.11 9.03 -8.44
#